data_AF-A0A4Q5R3U6-F1
#
_entry.id   AF-A0A4Q5R3U6-F1
#
_cell.length_a   1.000
_cell.length_b   1.000
_cell.length_c   1.000
_cell.angle_alpha   90.00
_cell.angle_beta   90.00
_cell.angle_gamma   90.00
#
_symmetry.space_group_name_H-M   'P 1'
#
loop_
_entity.id
_entity.type
_entity.pdbx_description
1 polymer ?
#
loop_
_entity_poly.entity_id
_entity_poly.type
_entity_poly.pdbx_seq_one_letter_code
_entity_poly.pdbx_strand_id
1 'polypeptide(L)'
;MLARDFMNFFDASRRQGVILSFGGDISENVLFSLGEVLKLRMRQGETDASVAKRVFAIFVEQAQNVIRYSADKVVKPSGPQADLISNGVIVVGMEAGRFYVVCGNELPDLDVPPLRARLDHIASLSSDELKAYYREKLRQPPDDGSLGGSIGLIE
;
A
#
# COMPACT_ATOMS: atom_id res chain seq x y z
N MET A 1 -15.08 -5.10 -28.29
CA MET A 1 -13.65 -5.08 -27.98
C MET A 1 -13.46 -4.75 -26.51
N LEU A 2 -13.81 -3.55 -26.06
CA LEU A 2 -13.75 -3.12 -24.64
C LEU A 2 -14.35 -4.12 -23.62
N ALA A 3 -15.57 -4.60 -23.83
CA ALA A 3 -16.19 -5.57 -22.91
C ALA A 3 -15.38 -6.86 -22.76
N ARG A 4 -14.69 -7.31 -23.83
CA ARG A 4 -13.84 -8.51 -23.79
C ARG A 4 -12.57 -8.23 -22.99
N ASP A 5 -11.98 -7.04 -23.14
CA ASP A 5 -10.77 -6.66 -22.41
C ASP A 5 -11.06 -6.54 -20.91
N PHE A 6 -12.21 -5.95 -20.53
CA PHE A 6 -12.65 -5.90 -19.13
C PHE A 6 -12.93 -7.29 -18.55
N MET A 7 -13.59 -8.18 -19.30
CA MET A 7 -13.81 -9.56 -18.85
C MET A 7 -12.48 -10.31 -18.69
N ASN A 8 -11.54 -10.14 -19.62
CA ASN A 8 -10.22 -10.75 -19.52
C ASN A 8 -9.45 -10.27 -18.29
N PHE A 9 -9.49 -8.96 -18.00
CA PHE A 9 -8.92 -8.38 -16.79
C PHE A 9 -9.57 -8.98 -15.54
N PHE A 10 -10.90 -8.98 -15.48
CA PHE A 10 -11.65 -9.51 -14.35
C PHE A 10 -11.34 -11.00 -14.09
N ASP A 11 -11.30 -11.81 -15.14
CA ASP A 11 -10.98 -13.23 -15.04
C ASP A 11 -9.51 -13.44 -14.62
N ALA A 12 -8.59 -12.60 -15.10
CA ALA A 12 -7.20 -12.63 -14.66
C ALA A 12 -7.07 -12.29 -13.18
N SER A 13 -7.72 -11.22 -12.70
CA SER A 13 -7.74 -10.85 -11.29
C SER A 13 -8.30 -11.96 -10.41
N ARG A 14 -9.38 -12.62 -10.84
CA ARG A 14 -9.95 -13.77 -10.12
C ARG A 14 -9.00 -14.95 -10.06
N ARG A 15 -8.32 -15.29 -11.16
CA ARG A 15 -7.32 -16.36 -11.18
C ARG A 15 -6.15 -16.09 -10.24
N GLN A 16 -5.77 -14.81 -10.07
CA GLN A 16 -4.73 -14.37 -9.14
C GLN A 16 -5.25 -14.22 -7.68
N GLY A 17 -6.50 -14.60 -7.40
CA GLY A 17 -7.06 -14.53 -6.05
C GLY A 17 -7.28 -13.11 -5.52
N VAL A 18 -7.39 -12.11 -6.41
CA VAL A 18 -7.67 -10.72 -6.03
C VAL A 18 -9.05 -10.65 -5.37
N ILE A 19 -9.10 -10.09 -4.15
CA ILE A 19 -10.35 -9.87 -3.40
C ILE A 19 -10.77 -8.40 -3.39
N LEU A 20 -9.82 -7.48 -3.58
CA LEU A 20 -10.03 -6.05 -3.69
C LEU A 20 -8.98 -5.47 -4.64
N SER A 21 -9.39 -4.62 -5.57
CA SER A 21 -8.50 -3.85 -6.43
C SER A 21 -9.12 -2.49 -6.71
N PHE A 22 -8.31 -1.45 -6.58
CA PHE A 22 -8.67 -0.09 -6.93
C PHE A 22 -7.51 0.55 -7.69
N GLY A 23 -7.81 1.23 -8.79
CA GLY A 23 -6.86 2.01 -9.56
C GLY A 23 -7.48 3.33 -9.96
N GLY A 24 -6.77 4.44 -9.72
CA GLY A 24 -7.26 5.80 -9.96
C GLY A 24 -6.91 6.73 -8.81
N ASP A 25 -7.76 7.71 -8.57
CA ASP A 25 -7.51 8.78 -7.61
C ASP A 25 -7.83 8.32 -6.19
N ILE A 26 -6.79 8.28 -5.35
CA ILE A 26 -6.85 7.82 -3.97
C ILE A 26 -6.76 9.04 -3.04
N SER A 27 -7.74 9.14 -2.14
CA SER A 27 -7.81 10.08 -1.02
C SER A 27 -8.06 9.33 0.28
N GLU A 28 -7.95 9.99 1.44
CA GLU A 28 -8.23 9.38 2.75
C GLU A 28 -9.67 8.83 2.84
N ASN A 29 -10.64 9.50 2.20
CA ASN A 29 -12.03 9.04 2.15
C ASN A 29 -12.20 7.77 1.30
N VAL A 30 -11.48 7.69 0.17
CA VAL A 30 -11.45 6.49 -0.67
C VAL A 30 -10.79 5.35 0.08
N LEU A 31 -9.66 5.61 0.74
CA LEU A 31 -8.97 4.65 1.59
C LEU A 31 -9.88 4.08 2.68
N PHE A 32 -10.58 4.94 3.43
CA PHE A 32 -11.53 4.51 4.45
C PHE A 32 -12.61 3.58 3.87
N SER A 33 -13.19 3.96 2.73
CA SER A 33 -14.23 3.19 2.05
C SER A 33 -13.72 1.82 1.58
N LEU A 34 -12.54 1.78 0.96
CA LEU A 34 -11.89 0.53 0.54
C LEU A 34 -11.55 -0.35 1.74
N GLY A 35 -11.16 0.26 2.86
CA GLY A 35 -10.86 -0.43 4.11
C GLY A 35 -12.07 -1.17 4.67
N GLU A 36 -13.26 -0.55 4.65
CA GLU A 36 -14.49 -1.22 5.07
C GLU A 36 -14.86 -2.39 4.15
N VAL A 37 -14.67 -2.24 2.83
CA VAL A 37 -14.86 -3.34 1.87
C VAL A 37 -13.88 -4.48 2.17
N LEU A 38 -12.61 -4.18 2.42
CA LEU A 38 -11.60 -5.20 2.73
C LEU A 38 -11.96 -5.97 4.01
N LYS A 39 -12.36 -5.26 5.08
CA LYS A 39 -12.81 -5.90 6.34
C LYS A 39 -13.99 -6.84 6.10
N LEU A 40 -14.98 -6.42 5.30
CA LEU A 40 -16.12 -7.26 4.95
C LEU A 40 -15.67 -8.53 4.21
N ARG A 41 -14.78 -8.41 3.23
CA ARG A 41 -14.25 -9.55 2.45
C ARG A 41 -13.48 -10.54 3.33
N MET A 42 -12.63 -10.05 4.23
CA MET A 42 -11.88 -10.91 5.16
C MET A 42 -12.81 -11.64 6.15
N ARG A 43 -13.87 -10.97 6.63
CA ARG A 43 -14.90 -11.61 7.46
C ARG A 43 -15.66 -12.71 6.72
N GLN A 44 -16.04 -12.46 5.47
CA GLN A 44 -16.75 -13.44 4.63
C GLN A 44 -15.87 -14.65 4.28
N GLY A 45 -14.57 -14.45 4.14
CA GLY A 45 -13.60 -15.53 3.92
C GLY A 45 -13.13 -16.21 5.21
N GLU A 46 -13.81 -15.97 6.35
CA GLU A 46 -13.47 -16.55 7.67
C GLU A 46 -11.99 -16.40 8.04
N THR A 47 -11.38 -15.28 7.65
CA THR A 47 -9.97 -15.00 7.93
C THR A 47 -9.75 -14.87 9.42
N ASP A 48 -8.68 -15.50 9.93
CA ASP A 48 -8.26 -15.35 11.32
C ASP A 48 -8.11 -13.86 11.70
N ALA A 49 -8.60 -13.49 12.89
CA ALA A 49 -8.65 -12.10 13.31
C ALA A 49 -7.27 -11.43 13.39
N SER A 50 -6.23 -12.19 13.77
CA SER A 50 -4.86 -11.66 13.85
C SER A 50 -4.28 -11.41 12.46
N VAL A 51 -4.54 -12.32 11.52
CA VAL A 51 -4.16 -12.17 10.11
C VAL A 51 -4.90 -10.99 9.48
N ALA A 52 -6.21 -10.90 9.68
CA ALA A 52 -7.04 -9.82 9.14
C ALA A 52 -6.58 -8.45 9.64
N LYS A 53 -6.24 -8.34 10.93
CA LYS A 53 -5.69 -7.09 11.50
C LYS A 53 -4.36 -6.71 10.86
N ARG A 54 -3.45 -7.68 10.64
CA ARG A 54 -2.15 -7.44 10.01
C ARG A 54 -2.29 -7.01 8.55
N VAL A 55 -3.12 -7.71 7.77
CA VAL A 55 -3.39 -7.37 6.37
C VAL A 55 -4.02 -5.98 6.26
N PHE A 56 -4.95 -5.64 7.16
CA PHE A 56 -5.56 -4.32 7.20
C PHE A 56 -4.55 -3.21 7.50
N ALA A 57 -3.67 -3.40 8.49
CA ALA A 57 -2.61 -2.43 8.81
C ALA A 57 -1.68 -2.19 7.61
N ILE A 58 -1.20 -3.26 6.96
CA ILE A 58 -0.36 -3.17 5.76
C ILE A 58 -1.12 -2.43 4.64
N PHE A 59 -2.39 -2.78 4.41
CA PHE A 59 -3.22 -2.10 3.42
C PHE A 59 -3.32 -0.59 3.67
N VAL A 60 -3.57 -0.17 4.91
CA VAL A 60 -3.68 1.25 5.28
C VAL A 60 -2.35 1.97 5.05
N GLU A 61 -1.24 1.41 5.54
CA GLU A 61 0.09 2.01 5.37
C GLU A 61 0.48 2.13 3.90
N GLN A 62 0.26 1.09 3.09
CA GLN A 62 0.57 1.14 1.66
C GLN A 62 -0.30 2.15 0.90
N ALA A 63 -1.59 2.23 1.23
CA ALA A 63 -2.47 3.23 0.62
C ALA A 63 -2.06 4.67 1.01
N GLN A 64 -1.70 4.89 2.29
CA GLN A 64 -1.20 6.18 2.74
C GLN A 64 0.13 6.54 2.08
N ASN A 65 1.01 5.56 1.83
CA ASN A 65 2.24 5.79 1.08
C ASN A 65 1.94 6.26 -0.35
N VAL A 66 0.95 5.66 -1.03
CA VAL A 66 0.50 6.14 -2.35
C VAL A 66 -0.05 7.57 -2.27
N ILE A 67 -0.95 7.85 -1.32
CA ILE A 67 -1.52 9.19 -1.11
C ILE A 67 -0.41 10.23 -0.88
N ARG A 68 0.56 9.92 -0.04
CA ARG A 68 1.66 10.84 0.33
C ARG A 68 2.65 11.04 -0.80
N TYR A 69 3.10 9.95 -1.44
CA TYR A 69 4.31 9.98 -2.28
C TYR A 69 4.07 9.88 -3.79
N SER A 70 2.84 9.63 -4.28
CA SER A 70 2.61 9.66 -5.73
C SER A 70 2.99 11.00 -6.33
N ALA A 71 3.77 10.98 -7.42
CA ALA A 71 4.12 12.16 -8.20
C ALA A 71 2.91 12.71 -8.98
N ASP A 72 1.96 11.85 -9.34
CA ASP A 72 0.73 12.23 -10.02
C ASP A 72 -0.32 12.70 -9.00
N LYS A 73 -0.26 14.00 -8.68
CA LYS A 73 -1.19 14.68 -7.78
C LYS A 73 -2.34 15.31 -8.59
N VAL A 74 -3.57 14.88 -8.29
CA VAL A 74 -4.80 15.42 -8.90
C VAL A 74 -5.11 16.82 -8.37
N VAL A 75 -4.87 17.03 -7.08
CA VAL A 75 -5.00 18.33 -6.42
C VAL A 75 -3.64 18.72 -5.88
N LYS A 76 -3.08 19.82 -6.38
CA LYS A 76 -1.89 20.41 -5.76
C LYS A 76 -2.28 20.96 -4.38
N PRO A 77 -1.55 20.64 -3.31
CA PRO A 77 -1.93 21.06 -1.97
C PRO A 77 -2.01 22.59 -1.87
N SER A 78 -3.20 23.12 -1.63
CA SER A 78 -3.48 24.56 -1.45
C SER A 78 -3.29 25.03 -0.01
N GLY A 79 -2.41 24.36 0.75
CA GLY A 79 -2.16 24.64 2.17
C GLY A 79 -1.84 23.39 2.98
N PRO A 80 -1.49 23.55 4.27
CA PRO A 80 -1.02 22.46 5.15
C PRO A 80 -2.08 21.42 5.53
N GLN A 81 -3.35 21.63 5.15
CA GLN A 81 -4.49 20.73 5.42
C GLN A 81 -5.27 20.35 4.16
N ALA A 82 -4.73 20.59 2.96
CA ALA A 82 -5.41 20.17 1.74
C ALA A 82 -5.45 18.64 1.67
N ASP A 83 -6.65 18.08 1.50
CA ASP A 83 -6.83 16.65 1.25
C ASP A 83 -5.96 16.24 0.05
N LEU A 84 -4.97 15.38 0.30
CA LEU A 84 -4.10 14.87 -0.75
C LEU A 84 -4.90 13.88 -1.59
N ILE A 85 -4.93 14.13 -2.90
CA ILE A 85 -5.52 13.23 -3.89
C ILE A 85 -4.42 12.87 -4.88
N SER A 86 -4.12 11.58 -4.93
CA SER A 86 -2.98 11.02 -5.67
C SER A 86 -3.43 9.86 -6.53
N ASN A 87 -2.95 9.79 -7.76
CA ASN A 87 -3.22 8.63 -8.60
C ASN A 87 -2.36 7.44 -8.16
N GLY A 88 -2.94 6.23 -8.20
CA GLY A 88 -2.21 5.00 -8.00
C GLY A 88 -3.09 3.76 -8.03
N VAL A 89 -2.52 2.63 -7.68
CA VAL A 89 -3.19 1.33 -7.62
C VAL A 89 -2.95 0.67 -6.26
N ILE A 90 -3.98 0.02 -5.74
CA ILE A 90 -3.88 -0.89 -4.60
C ILE A 90 -4.66 -2.18 -4.89
N VAL A 91 -4.04 -3.31 -4.59
CA VAL A 91 -4.59 -4.64 -4.80
C VAL A 91 -4.36 -5.46 -3.54
N VAL A 92 -5.41 -6.12 -3.07
CA VAL A 92 -5.33 -7.12 -2.02
C VAL A 92 -5.86 -8.42 -2.58
N GLY A 93 -5.10 -9.49 -2.41
CA GLY A 93 -5.49 -10.82 -2.84
C GLY A 93 -4.95 -11.90 -1.93
N MET A 94 -5.26 -13.13 -2.29
CA MET A 94 -4.82 -14.32 -1.58
C MET A 94 -4.32 -15.36 -2.57
N GLU A 95 -3.12 -15.87 -2.34
CA GLU A 95 -2.49 -16.91 -3.13
C GLU A 95 -1.94 -17.99 -2.19
N ALA A 96 -2.24 -19.27 -2.48
CA ALA A 96 -1.80 -20.41 -1.69
C ALA A 96 -2.02 -20.26 -0.16
N GLY A 97 -3.16 -19.68 0.23
CA GLY A 97 -3.53 -19.45 1.64
C GLY A 97 -2.79 -18.29 2.32
N ARG A 98 -2.05 -17.48 1.56
CA ARG A 98 -1.36 -16.28 2.06
C ARG A 98 -1.94 -15.04 1.42
N PHE A 99 -2.14 -14.00 2.22
CA PHE A 99 -2.51 -12.69 1.69
C PHE A 99 -1.30 -12.01 1.04
N TYR A 100 -1.56 -11.27 -0.02
CA TYR A 100 -0.64 -10.30 -0.57
C TYR A 100 -1.31 -8.94 -0.67
N VAL A 101 -0.51 -7.89 -0.51
CA VAL A 101 -0.91 -6.50 -0.75
C VAL A 101 0.08 -5.93 -1.76
N VAL A 102 -0.43 -5.38 -2.85
CA VAL A 102 0.36 -4.72 -3.89
C VAL A 102 -0.12 -3.28 -3.99
N CYS A 103 0.81 -2.34 -4.03
CA CYS A 103 0.53 -0.95 -4.36
C CYS A 103 1.44 -0.48 -5.49
N GLY A 104 1.03 0.57 -6.19
CA GLY A 104 1.84 1.21 -7.21
C GLY A 104 1.43 2.66 -7.39
N ASN A 105 2.41 3.52 -7.61
CA ASN A 105 2.23 4.95 -7.86
C ASN A 105 3.43 5.49 -8.63
N GLU A 106 3.24 6.63 -9.28
CA GLU A 106 4.35 7.32 -9.94
C GLU A 106 5.31 7.92 -8.90
N LEU A 107 6.60 7.96 -9.24
CA LEU A 107 7.64 8.58 -8.44
C LEU A 107 8.56 9.37 -9.37
N PRO A 108 9.15 10.49 -8.90
CA PRO A 108 10.23 11.15 -9.62
C PRO A 108 11.42 10.20 -9.81
N ASP A 109 12.07 10.25 -10.98
CA ASP A 109 13.22 9.39 -11.29
C ASP A 109 14.35 9.48 -10.25
N LEU A 110 14.53 10.65 -9.64
CA LEU A 110 15.55 10.89 -8.62
C LEU A 110 15.27 10.12 -7.31
N ASP A 111 14.01 9.80 -7.02
CA ASP A 111 13.58 9.10 -5.80
C ASP A 111 13.62 7.56 -5.97
N VAL A 112 13.69 7.06 -7.20
CA VAL A 112 13.69 5.62 -7.49
C VAL A 112 14.94 4.90 -6.94
N PRO A 113 16.19 5.36 -7.21
CA PRO A 113 17.38 4.69 -6.67
C PRO A 113 17.42 4.59 -5.14
N PRO A 114 17.19 5.66 -4.35
CA PRO A 114 17.25 5.55 -2.88
C PRO A 114 16.12 4.67 -2.32
N LEU A 115 14.90 4.73 -2.88
CA LEU A 115 13.81 3.85 -2.46
C LEU A 115 14.14 2.38 -2.75
N ARG A 116 14.69 2.08 -3.92
CA ARG A 116 15.10 0.72 -4.29
C ARG A 116 16.17 0.18 -3.34
N ALA A 117 17.24 0.95 -3.10
CA ALA A 117 18.30 0.54 -2.18
C ALA A 117 17.76 0.25 -0.76
N ARG A 118 16.80 1.06 -0.30
CA ARG A 118 16.12 0.86 0.98
C ARG A 118 15.29 -0.44 1.01
N LEU A 119 14.51 -0.70 -0.03
CA LEU A 119 13.70 -1.93 -0.14
C LEU A 119 14.57 -3.18 -0.24
N ASP A 120 15.64 -3.13 -1.04
CA ASP A 120 16.61 -4.22 -1.18
C ASP A 120 17.30 -4.53 0.16
N HIS A 121 17.67 -3.49 0.92
CA HIS A 121 18.21 -3.66 2.26
C HIS A 121 17.21 -4.33 3.18
N ILE A 122 15.97 -3.81 3.28
CA ILE A 122 14.92 -4.39 4.14
C ILE A 122 14.65 -5.85 3.78
N ALA A 123 14.56 -6.18 2.48
CA ALA A 123 14.32 -7.53 1.99
C ALA A 123 15.48 -8.50 2.29
N SER A 124 16.70 -7.98 2.46
CA SER A 124 17.87 -8.78 2.83
C SER A 124 17.93 -9.17 4.31
N LEU A 125 17.18 -8.48 5.18
CA LEU A 125 17.21 -8.71 6.62
C LEU A 125 16.42 -9.97 7.02
N SER A 126 16.96 -10.73 7.96
CA SER A 126 16.21 -11.76 8.68
C SER A 126 15.15 -11.14 9.60
N SER A 127 14.24 -11.97 10.12
CA SER A 127 13.19 -11.52 11.04
C SER A 127 13.73 -10.82 12.30
N ASP A 128 14.88 -11.27 12.81
CA ASP A 128 15.48 -10.68 14.01
C ASP A 128 16.25 -9.39 13.70
N GLU A 129 16.93 -9.33 12.56
CA GLU A 129 17.57 -8.12 12.06
C GLU A 129 16.53 -7.04 11.73
N LEU A 130 15.40 -7.41 11.13
CA LEU A 130 14.31 -6.48 10.81
C LEU A 130 13.73 -5.84 12.09
N LYS A 131 13.52 -6.64 13.15
CA LYS A 131 13.09 -6.12 14.46
C LYS A 131 14.13 -5.21 15.09
N ALA A 132 15.41 -5.54 14.98
CA ALA A 132 16.49 -4.70 15.48
C ALA A 132 16.53 -3.35 14.73
N TYR A 133 16.45 -3.41 13.41
CA TYR A 133 16.41 -2.24 12.53
C TYR A 133 15.20 -1.35 12.81
N TYR A 134 14.01 -1.95 13.02
CA TYR A 134 12.80 -1.23 13.43
C TYR A 134 13.00 -0.46 14.74
N ARG A 135 13.57 -1.10 15.77
CA ARG A 135 13.84 -0.46 17.07
C ARG A 135 14.86 0.65 16.98
N GLU A 136 15.84 0.52 16.09
CA GLU A 136 16.83 1.56 15.83
C GLU A 136 16.16 2.77 15.17
N LYS A 137 15.36 2.54 14.13
CA LYS A 137 14.65 3.61 13.40
C LYS A 137 13.65 4.37 14.26
N LEU A 138 12.99 3.72 15.22
CA LEU A 138 12.11 4.38 16.20
C LEU A 138 12.83 5.43 17.07
N ARG A 139 14.17 5.37 17.20
CA ARG A 139 14.96 6.31 18.00
C ARG A 139 15.56 7.45 17.16
N GLN A 140 15.45 7.37 15.84
CA GLN A 140 15.98 8.36 14.91
C GLN A 140 14.87 9.38 14.55
N PRO A 141 15.21 10.62 14.22
CA PRO A 141 14.25 11.54 13.62
C PRO A 141 13.75 10.98 12.26
N PRO A 142 12.55 11.38 11.78
CA PRO A 142 12.09 11.05 10.44
C PRO A 142 13.12 11.46 9.38
N ASP A 143 13.17 10.73 8.26
CA ASP A 143 14.08 11.05 7.17
C ASP A 143 13.72 12.42 6.57
N ASP A 144 14.72 13.20 6.13
CA ASP A 144 14.49 14.50 5.49
C ASP A 144 13.57 14.35 4.26
N GLY A 145 12.51 15.17 4.22
CA GLY A 145 11.49 15.11 3.17
C GLY A 145 10.40 14.05 3.38
N SER A 146 10.45 13.28 4.47
CA SER A 146 9.40 12.33 4.81
C SER A 146 8.09 13.05 5.18
N LEU A 147 7.01 12.65 4.54
CA LEU A 147 5.64 13.08 4.86
C LEU A 147 4.98 12.17 5.91
N GLY A 148 5.77 11.31 6.58
CA GLY A 148 5.32 10.36 7.59
C GLY A 148 6.43 9.91 8.54
N GLY A 149 6.18 8.86 9.32
CA GLY A 149 7.11 8.40 10.37
C GLY A 149 8.35 7.66 9.88
N SER A 150 8.58 7.55 8.56
CA SER A 150 9.71 6.81 7.96
C SER A 150 9.85 5.35 8.41
N ILE A 151 8.84 4.73 9.02
CA ILE A 151 8.90 3.35 9.53
C ILE A 151 7.94 2.37 8.85
N GLY A 152 6.94 2.85 8.09
CA GLY A 152 5.87 2.00 7.54
C GLY A 152 6.31 0.92 6.54
N LEU A 153 7.55 0.98 6.04
CA LEU A 153 8.14 -0.10 5.21
C LEU A 153 8.78 -1.22 6.04
N ILE A 154 8.94 -1.04 7.34
CA ILE A 154 9.67 -1.93 8.26
C ILE A 154 8.70 -2.63 9.25
N GLU A 155 7.52 -2.06 9.47
CA GLU A 155 6.45 -2.59 10.35
C GLU A 155 5.76 -3.84 9.77
#